data_AF-A0A145WE34-F1
#
_entry.id   AF-A0A145WE34-F1
#
_cell.length_a   1.000
_cell.length_b   1.000
_cell.length_c   1.000
_cell.angle_alpha   90.00
_cell.angle_beta   90.00
_cell.angle_gamma   90.00
#
_symmetry.space_group_name_H-M   'P 1'
#
loop_
_entity.id
_entity.type
_entity.pdbx_description
1 polymer ?
#
loop_
_entity_poly.entity_id
_entity_poly.type
_entity_poly.pdbx_seq_one_letter_code
_entity_poly.pdbx_strand_id
1 'polypeptide(L)'
;VRALENEMLQRIKKQGLDITPRILIVTRLLPDAVGTTCGQRLEKVLGTEHTHILRVPFRTESGIIRKWISRFEVWPYLETYAEDVAHELTGELQAKPDLIIGNYSDGNLV
;
A
#
# COMPACT_ATOMS: atom_id res chain seq x y z
N VAL A 1 -4.84 11.27 -0.99
CA VAL A 1 -5.83 10.17 -1.11
C VAL A 1 -7.28 10.61 -0.86
N ARG A 2 -7.64 11.34 0.21
CA ARG A 2 -9.02 11.81 0.46
C ARG A 2 -9.68 12.52 -0.74
N ALA A 3 -8.99 13.50 -1.30
CA ALA A 3 -9.48 14.21 -2.49
C ALA A 3 -9.62 13.29 -3.72
N LEU A 4 -8.71 12.32 -3.88
CA LEU A 4 -8.76 11.35 -4.97
C LEU A 4 -9.97 10.42 -4.84
N GLU A 5 -10.23 9.88 -3.64
CA GLU A 5 -11.40 9.06 -3.39
C GLU A 5 -12.71 9.81 -3.67
N ASN A 6 -12.81 11.06 -3.19
CA ASN A 6 -13.98 11.91 -3.44
C ASN A 6 -14.21 12.13 -4.94
N GLU A 7 -13.14 12.42 -5.70
CA GLU A 7 -13.24 12.60 -7.15
C GLU A 7 -13.60 11.30 -7.88
N MET A 8 -13.03 10.16 -7.47
CA MET A 8 -13.36 8.84 -8.03
C MET A 8 -14.85 8.52 -7.84
N LEU A 9 -15.36 8.68 -6.62
CA LEU A 9 -16.79 8.48 -6.31
C LEU A 9 -17.69 9.39 -7.15
N GLN A 10 -17.33 10.68 -7.28
CA GLN A 10 -18.09 11.61 -8.11
C GLN A 10 -18.08 11.23 -9.58
N ARG A 11 -16.95 10.80 -10.14
CA ARG A 11 -16.84 10.41 -11.55
C ARG A 11 -17.62 9.13 -11.84
N ILE A 12 -17.47 8.10 -11.01
CA ILE A 12 -18.20 6.83 -11.15
C ILE A 12 -19.70 7.10 -11.17
N LYS A 13 -20.20 7.88 -10.19
CA LYS A 13 -21.61 8.26 -10.11
C LYS A 13 -22.08 9.05 -11.33
N LYS A 14 -21.29 10.02 -11.80
CA LYS A 14 -21.64 10.84 -12.98
C LYS A 14 -21.77 10.01 -14.27
N GLN A 15 -21.05 8.89 -14.37
CA GLN A 15 -21.15 7.97 -15.51
C GLN A 15 -22.25 6.91 -15.34
N GLY A 16 -23.01 6.94 -14.24
CA GLY A 16 -24.06 5.95 -13.97
C GLY A 16 -23.53 4.54 -13.69
N LEU A 17 -22.27 4.42 -13.25
CA LEU A 17 -21.65 3.15 -12.88
C LEU A 17 -21.87 2.86 -11.39
N ASP A 18 -21.96 1.58 -11.03
CA ASP A 18 -22.13 1.10 -9.65
C ASP A 18 -20.87 0.38 -9.14
N ILE A 19 -19.70 0.90 -9.49
CA ILE A 19 -18.41 0.34 -9.07
C ILE A 19 -17.98 1.02 -7.78
N THR A 20 -17.51 0.26 -6.80
CA THR A 20 -16.91 0.83 -5.58
C THR A 20 -15.41 1.06 -5.82
N PRO A 21 -14.89 2.30 -5.71
CA PRO A 21 -13.46 2.53 -5.88
C PRO A 21 -12.68 1.89 -4.72
N ARG A 22 -11.39 1.63 -4.91
CA ARG A 22 -10.49 1.18 -3.84
C ARG A 22 -9.14 1.86 -4.02
N ILE A 23 -8.58 2.40 -2.94
CA ILE A 23 -7.24 3.00 -2.93
C ILE A 23 -6.42 2.28 -1.86
N LEU A 24 -5.27 1.73 -2.25
CA LEU A 24 -4.32 1.11 -1.34
C LEU A 24 -3.04 1.96 -1.29
N ILE A 25 -2.67 2.43 -0.11
CA ILE A 25 -1.36 3.03 0.15
C ILE A 25 -0.46 1.91 0.62
N VAL A 26 0.44 1.47 -0.24
CA VAL A 26 1.37 0.38 0.08
C VAL A 26 2.60 0.94 0.79
N THR A 27 2.95 0.38 1.94
CA THR A 27 4.15 0.76 2.69
C THR A 27 4.71 -0.41 3.48
N ARG A 28 5.87 -0.24 4.10
CA ARG A 28 6.54 -1.31 4.84
C ARG A 28 5.82 -1.61 6.16
N LEU A 29 5.63 -2.90 6.44
CA LEU A 29 5.22 -3.40 7.75
C LEU A 29 6.42 -3.41 8.72
N LEU A 30 6.24 -2.78 9.88
CA LEU A 30 7.26 -2.65 10.93
C LEU A 30 6.72 -3.28 12.23
N PRO A 31 6.93 -4.58 12.47
CA PRO A 31 6.38 -5.30 13.62
C PRO A 31 6.81 -4.73 14.98
N ASP A 32 8.03 -4.19 15.07
CA ASP A 32 8.63 -3.77 16.34
C ASP A 32 8.41 -2.27 16.65
N ALA A 33 7.65 -1.56 15.82
CA ALA A 33 7.37 -0.12 15.98
C ALA A 33 6.25 0.14 17.01
N VAL A 34 6.56 -0.07 18.29
CA VAL A 34 5.62 0.09 19.42
C VAL A 34 5.10 1.53 19.53
N GLY A 35 3.83 1.69 19.93
CA GLY A 35 3.16 2.99 20.04
C GLY A 35 2.64 3.54 18.71
N THR A 36 2.75 2.76 17.63
CA THR A 36 2.26 3.09 16.29
C THR A 36 1.39 1.96 15.74
N THR A 37 0.73 2.21 14.61
CA THR A 37 0.02 1.18 13.83
C THR A 37 0.88 0.60 12.70
N CYS A 38 2.18 0.86 12.67
CA CYS A 38 3.06 0.41 11.58
C CYS A 38 3.20 -1.12 11.48
N GLY A 39 2.83 -1.86 12.53
CA GLY A 39 2.73 -3.32 12.52
C GLY A 39 1.37 -3.87 12.06
N GLN A 40 0.37 -3.01 11.82
CA GLN A 40 -0.98 -3.40 11.38
C GLN A 40 -1.01 -3.57 9.86
N ARG A 41 -1.25 -4.80 9.38
CA ARG A 41 -1.26 -5.12 7.94
C ARG A 41 -2.21 -4.24 7.14
N LEU A 42 -3.45 -4.04 7.61
CA LEU A 42 -4.45 -3.25 6.90
C LEU A 42 -5.08 -2.21 7.84
N GLU A 43 -5.03 -0.94 7.47
CA GLU A 43 -5.54 0.17 8.28
C GLU A 43 -6.38 1.12 7.42
N LYS A 44 -7.60 1.44 7.86
CA LYS A 44 -8.47 2.39 7.18
C LYS A 44 -7.92 3.82 7.33
N VAL A 45 -7.85 4.56 6.22
CA VAL A 45 -7.43 5.97 6.28
C VAL A 45 -8.57 6.81 6.87
N LEU A 46 -8.27 7.64 7.87
CA LEU A 46 -9.27 8.49 8.51
C LEU A 46 -9.90 9.47 7.50
N GLY A 47 -11.23 9.57 7.52
CA GLY A 47 -12.00 10.46 6.64
C GLY A 47 -12.12 9.95 5.19
N THR A 48 -12.03 8.63 5.00
CA THR A 48 -12.26 7.94 3.73
C THR A 48 -13.13 6.72 3.96
N GLU A 49 -13.80 6.22 2.93
CA GLU A 49 -14.58 4.97 3.02
C GLU A 49 -13.89 3.77 2.38
N HIS A 50 -13.13 4.00 1.31
CA HIS A 50 -12.56 2.94 0.47
C HIS A 50 -11.04 3.03 0.33
N THR A 51 -10.38 3.81 1.20
CA THR A 51 -8.93 3.97 1.21
C THR A 51 -8.31 3.29 2.43
N HIS A 52 -7.30 2.45 2.18
CA HIS A 52 -6.59 1.72 3.23
C HIS A 52 -5.08 1.84 3.04
N ILE A 53 -4.34 1.76 4.14
CA ILE A 53 -2.90 1.50 4.15
C ILE A 53 -2.71 -0.01 4.18
N LEU A 54 -2.01 -0.55 3.20
CA LEU A 54 -1.59 -1.95 3.12
C LEU A 54 -0.10 -2.01 3.48
N ARG A 55 0.23 -2.76 4.52
CA ARG A 55 1.60 -2.92 5.01
C ARG A 55 2.15 -4.29 4.69
N VAL A 56 3.22 -4.33 3.92
CA VAL A 56 3.90 -5.56 3.48
C VAL A 56 5.30 -5.60 4.12
N PRO A 57 5.74 -6.71 4.72
CA PRO A 57 7.06 -6.76 5.35
C PRO A 57 8.17 -6.79 4.30
N PHE A 58 9.35 -6.27 4.65
CA PHE A 58 10.57 -6.68 3.96
C PHE A 58 10.96 -8.08 4.43
N ARG A 59 11.52 -8.90 3.54
CA ARG A 59 12.04 -10.22 3.88
C ARG A 59 13.32 -10.57 3.12
N THR A 60 14.02 -11.54 3.65
CA THR A 60 15.12 -12.26 2.99
C THR A 60 14.81 -13.77 3.06
N GLU A 61 15.72 -14.61 2.59
CA GLU A 61 15.62 -16.07 2.76
C GLU A 61 15.51 -16.50 4.22
N SER A 62 16.06 -15.71 5.16
CA SER A 62 15.98 -15.97 6.60
C SER A 62 14.67 -15.50 7.25
N GLY A 63 13.73 -14.94 6.47
CA GLY A 63 12.43 -14.46 6.95
C GLY A 63 12.29 -12.94 7.00
N ILE A 64 11.29 -12.46 7.75
CA ILE A 64 10.92 -11.04 7.78
C ILE A 64 11.96 -10.17 8.49
N ILE A 65 12.23 -8.98 7.95
CA ILE A 65 13.11 -7.98 8.55
C ILE A 65 12.30 -7.02 9.40
N ARG A 66 12.42 -7.16 10.72
CA ARG A 66 11.54 -6.49 11.70
C ARG A 66 11.95 -5.05 12.04
N LYS A 67 13.25 -4.78 12.13
CA LYS A 67 13.79 -3.47 12.51
C LYS A 67 13.53 -2.40 11.45
N TRP A 68 13.37 -1.14 11.87
CA TRP A 68 13.37 0.00 10.96
C TRP A 68 14.71 0.07 10.20
N ILE A 69 14.66 0.50 8.94
CA ILE A 69 15.84 0.66 8.06
C ILE A 69 15.77 2.06 7.46
N SER A 70 16.91 2.73 7.38
CA SER A 70 17.04 4.02 6.73
C SER A 70 16.65 3.95 5.26
N ARG A 71 15.97 4.97 4.73
CA ARG A 71 15.64 5.08 3.29
C ARG A 71 16.86 4.99 2.36
N PHE A 72 18.07 5.22 2.88
CA PHE A 72 19.32 5.10 2.11
C PHE A 72 19.81 3.65 1.99
N GLU A 73 19.22 2.72 2.73
CA GLU A 73 19.67 1.33 2.87
C GLU A 73 18.58 0.30 2.52
N VAL A 74 17.42 0.76 2.03
CA VAL A 74 16.28 -0.14 1.69
C VAL A 74 16.47 -0.90 0.37
N TRP A 75 17.40 -0.47 -0.48
CA TRP A 75 17.59 -0.97 -1.85
C TRP A 75 17.67 -2.49 -1.98
N PRO A 76 18.40 -3.23 -1.12
CA PRO A 76 18.54 -4.68 -1.27
C PRO A 76 17.22 -5.45 -1.09
N TYR A 77 16.17 -4.82 -0.57
CA TYR A 77 14.90 -5.47 -0.26
C TYR A 77 13.79 -5.14 -1.26
N LEU A 78 13.99 -4.18 -2.16
CA LEU A 78 12.90 -3.61 -2.96
C LEU A 78 12.36 -4.56 -4.03
N GLU A 79 13.20 -5.41 -4.62
CA GLU A 79 12.76 -6.40 -5.63
C GLU A 79 11.81 -7.43 -5.01
N THR A 80 12.25 -8.10 -3.93
CA THR A 80 11.39 -9.04 -3.19
C THR A 80 10.15 -8.36 -2.62
N TYR A 81 10.29 -7.10 -2.16
CA TYR A 81 9.14 -6.33 -1.69
C TYR A 81 8.13 -6.06 -2.82
N ALA A 82 8.57 -5.76 -4.04
CA ALA A 82 7.68 -5.55 -5.18
C ALA A 82 6.89 -6.83 -5.52
N GLU A 83 7.52 -8.00 -5.48
CA GLU A 83 6.85 -9.30 -5.66
C GLU A 83 5.80 -9.56 -4.57
N ASP A 84 6.16 -9.34 -3.31
CA ASP A 84 5.25 -9.53 -2.18
C ASP A 84 4.08 -8.54 -2.24
N VAL A 85 4.34 -7.28 -2.62
CA VAL A 85 3.31 -6.26 -2.82
C VAL A 85 2.36 -6.68 -3.93
N ALA A 86 2.86 -7.19 -5.06
CA ALA A 86 2.01 -7.68 -6.14
C ALA A 86 1.04 -8.77 -5.67
N HIS A 87 1.53 -9.71 -4.86
CA HIS A 87 0.71 -10.77 -4.28
C HIS A 87 -0.36 -10.22 -3.32
N GLU A 88 0.05 -9.41 -2.35
CA GLU A 88 -0.83 -8.86 -1.31
C GLU A 88 -1.87 -7.89 -1.89
N LEU A 89 -1.47 -7.01 -2.82
CA LEU A 89 -2.36 -6.04 -3.45
C LEU A 89 -3.43 -6.75 -4.30
N THR A 90 -3.07 -7.84 -4.97
CA THR A 90 -4.02 -8.59 -5.81
C THR A 90 -5.08 -9.26 -4.93
N GLY A 91 -4.70 -9.76 -3.76
CA GLY A 91 -5.64 -10.28 -2.76
C GLY A 91 -6.61 -9.22 -2.23
N GLU A 92 -6.11 -8.00 -1.98
CA GLU A 92 -6.91 -6.89 -1.45
C GLU A 92 -7.79 -6.19 -2.50
N LEU A 93 -7.33 -6.04 -3.73
CA LEU A 93 -8.10 -5.42 -4.82
C LEU A 93 -9.09 -6.40 -5.46
N GLN A 94 -8.81 -7.71 -5.43
CA GLN A 94 -9.50 -8.74 -6.20
C GLN A 94 -9.55 -8.44 -7.72
N ALA A 95 -8.64 -7.58 -8.18
CA ALA A 95 -8.53 -7.07 -9.54
C ALA A 95 -7.13 -6.51 -9.75
N LYS A 96 -6.80 -6.16 -10.99
CA LYS A 96 -5.57 -5.42 -11.31
C LYS A 96 -5.78 -3.94 -11.00
N PRO A 97 -4.73 -3.21 -10.58
CA PRO A 97 -4.83 -1.76 -10.37
C PRO A 97 -4.98 -1.04 -11.71
N ASP A 98 -5.90 -0.08 -11.78
CA ASP A 98 -6.08 0.79 -12.96
C ASP A 98 -5.00 1.89 -13.03
N LEU A 99 -4.36 2.19 -11.89
CA LEU A 99 -3.33 3.22 -11.76
C LEU A 99 -2.37 2.85 -10.62
N ILE A 100 -1.07 3.03 -10.86
CA ILE A 100 -0.01 2.93 -9.84
C ILE A 100 0.71 4.28 -9.78
N ILE A 101 0.90 4.81 -8.57
CA ILE A 101 1.61 6.08 -8.33
C ILE A 101 2.80 5.79 -7.42
N GLY A 102 3.99 5.79 -8.02
CA GLY A 102 5.24 5.75 -7.27
C GLY A 102 5.48 7.04 -6.49
N ASN A 103 6.10 6.92 -5.32
CA ASN A 103 6.44 8.06 -4.47
C ASN A 103 7.88 7.92 -3.95
N TYR A 104 8.68 8.97 -4.10
CA TYR A 104 10.12 8.95 -3.79
C TYR A 104 10.90 7.91 -4.61
N SER A 105 12.19 7.75 -4.38
CA SER A 105 13.05 6.90 -5.21
C SER A 105 12.77 5.41 -5.05
N ASP A 106 12.56 4.94 -3.82
CA ASP A 106 12.20 3.55 -3.52
C ASP A 106 10.79 3.21 -4.03
N GLY A 107 9.81 4.05 -3.73
CA GLY A 107 8.43 3.84 -4.20
C GLY A 107 8.22 4.11 -5.70
N ASN A 108 9.13 4.80 -6.39
CA ASN A 108 9.12 4.88 -7.86
C ASN A 108 9.75 3.63 -8.51
N LEU A 109 10.64 2.95 -7.78
CA LEU A 109 11.34 1.76 -8.28
C LEU A 109 10.50 0.49 -8.09
N VAL A 110 9.75 0.42 -6.99
CA VAL A 110 8.74 -0.61 -6.70
C VAL A 110 7.49 -0.41 -7.56
#